data_AF-A0A163Y6C5-F1
#
_entry.id   AF-A0A163Y6C5-F1
#
_cell.length_a   1.000
_cell.length_b   1.000
_cell.length_c   1.000
_cell.angle_alpha   90.00
_cell.angle_beta   90.00
_cell.angle_gamma   90.00
#
_symmetry.space_group_name_H-M   'P 1'
#
loop_
_entity.id
_entity.type
_entity.pdbx_description
1 polymer ?
#
loop_
_entity_poly.entity_id
_entity_poly.type
_entity_poly.pdbx_seq_one_letter_code
_entity_poly.pdbx_strand_id
1 'polypeptide(L)'
;MSRRAFYGLHLQPTGAPSFFSFVTYTPQSKEQMVACGDLAEGEEYINPVICDFLLFVAEWILNVPLNNEFPIGYDDVTVICSRQRGNGSQHEYLMQISGLAENEPKRSVLERLLKIVHRKSWNGFKPT
;
A
#
# COMPACT_ATOMS: atom_id res chain seq x y z
N MET A 1 3.16 9.82 -28.56
CA MET A 1 2.56 10.41 -27.34
C MET A 1 3.09 9.65 -26.13
N SER A 2 3.98 10.29 -25.37
CA SER A 2 4.61 9.71 -24.17
C SER A 2 3.53 9.39 -23.12
N ARG A 3 3.39 8.11 -22.75
CA ARG A 3 2.52 7.66 -21.65
C ARG A 3 3.03 8.34 -20.38
N ARG A 4 2.27 9.30 -19.82
CA ARG A 4 2.50 9.85 -18.48
C ARG A 4 2.52 8.68 -17.51
N ALA A 5 3.71 8.21 -17.15
CA ALA A 5 3.82 6.90 -16.51
C ALA A 5 3.37 6.92 -15.05
N PHE A 6 3.22 8.08 -14.42
CA PHE A 6 3.20 8.15 -12.96
C PHE A 6 2.54 9.44 -12.44
N TYR A 7 1.29 9.35 -11.97
CA TYR A 7 0.62 10.31 -11.07
C TYR A 7 -0.59 9.63 -10.40
N GLY A 8 -0.42 9.12 -9.17
CA GLY A 8 -1.47 8.45 -8.38
C GLY A 8 -0.91 7.26 -7.58
N LEU A 9 -1.80 6.57 -6.84
CA LEU A 9 -1.49 5.31 -6.17
C LEU A 9 -1.55 4.16 -7.17
N HIS A 10 -0.56 3.27 -7.13
CA HIS A 10 -0.53 2.08 -7.98
C HIS A 10 -0.20 0.81 -7.23
N LEU A 11 -0.83 -0.30 -7.64
CA LEU A 11 -0.57 -1.63 -7.07
C LEU A 11 -0.43 -2.70 -8.17
N GLN A 12 0.68 -3.43 -8.14
CA GLN A 12 0.99 -4.53 -9.07
C GLN A 12 1.39 -5.80 -8.29
N PRO A 13 0.95 -6.99 -8.71
CA PRO A 13 1.43 -8.24 -8.12
C PRO A 13 2.87 -8.53 -8.54
N THR A 14 3.65 -9.17 -7.66
CA THR A 14 5.07 -9.50 -7.92
C THR A 14 5.30 -10.93 -8.39
N GLY A 15 4.23 -11.73 -8.51
CA GLY A 15 4.28 -13.18 -8.78
C GLY A 15 4.36 -14.03 -7.50
N ALA A 16 4.82 -13.46 -6.38
CA ALA A 16 4.68 -14.07 -5.07
C ALA A 16 3.31 -13.71 -4.44
N PRO A 17 2.64 -14.65 -3.76
CA PRO A 17 1.21 -14.53 -3.41
C PRO A 17 0.90 -13.43 -2.38
N SER A 18 1.88 -13.04 -1.56
CA SER A 18 1.70 -12.05 -0.50
C SER A 18 2.50 -10.76 -0.72
N PHE A 19 3.11 -10.61 -1.90
CA PHE A 19 4.02 -9.51 -2.20
C PHE A 19 3.50 -8.64 -3.34
N PHE A 20 3.51 -7.33 -3.13
CA PHE A 20 2.99 -6.35 -4.07
C PHE A 20 4.00 -5.23 -4.28
N SER A 21 4.12 -4.78 -5.52
CA SER A 21 4.75 -3.50 -5.85
C SER A 21 3.70 -2.42 -5.69
N PHE A 22 3.92 -1.52 -4.73
CA PHE A 22 3.06 -0.39 -4.44
C PHE A 22 3.80 0.91 -4.75
N VAL A 23 3.22 1.75 -5.60
CA VAL A 23 3.78 3.06 -5.93
C VAL A 23 2.90 4.13 -5.31
N THR A 24 3.52 5.00 -4.51
CA THR A 24 2.88 6.17 -3.90
C THR A 24 3.82 7.37 -3.97
N TYR A 25 3.38 8.52 -3.46
CA TYR A 25 4.20 9.71 -3.28
C TYR A 25 5.33 9.45 -2.27
N THR A 26 6.32 10.34 -2.23
CA THR A 26 7.36 10.29 -1.20
C THR A 26 6.75 10.73 0.14
N PRO A 27 6.61 9.83 1.14
CA PRO A 27 6.03 10.16 2.43
C PRO A 27 6.99 11.03 3.25
N GLN A 28 6.47 11.82 4.18
CA GLN A 28 7.29 12.47 5.19
C GLN A 28 7.94 11.43 6.11
N SER A 29 9.22 11.62 6.43
CA SER A 29 9.89 10.86 7.48
C SER A 29 9.35 11.26 8.86
N LYS A 30 9.60 10.42 9.88
CA LYS A 30 9.26 10.74 11.27
C LYS A 30 9.85 12.11 11.67
N GLU A 31 11.11 12.35 11.35
CA GLU A 31 11.82 13.58 11.68
C GLU A 31 11.19 14.79 10.99
N GLN A 32 10.76 14.62 9.74
CA GLN A 32 10.06 15.67 9.00
C GLN A 32 8.70 15.99 9.64
N MET A 33 7.92 14.98 10.03
CA MET A 33 6.63 15.17 10.70
C MET A 33 6.78 15.85 12.08
N VAL A 34 7.81 15.48 12.84
CA VAL A 34 8.13 16.16 14.10
C VAL A 34 8.53 17.61 13.86
N ALA A 35 9.41 17.87 12.87
CA ALA A 35 9.90 19.20 12.57
C ALA A 35 8.81 20.16 12.08
N CYS A 36 7.79 19.68 11.36
CA CYS A 36 6.66 20.51 10.91
C CYS A 36 5.48 20.54 11.89
N GLY A 37 5.54 19.80 13.00
CA GLY A 37 4.50 19.77 14.02
C GLY A 37 3.31 18.86 13.70
N ASP A 38 3.42 18.03 12.65
CA ASP A 38 2.41 17.02 12.31
C ASP A 38 2.47 15.78 13.24
N LEU A 39 3.58 15.60 13.97
CA LEU A 39 3.78 14.54 14.98
C LEU A 39 4.45 15.12 16.23
N ALA A 40 3.89 14.90 17.41
CA ALA A 40 4.53 15.35 18.65
C ALA A 40 5.73 14.46 19.04
N GLU A 41 6.70 15.00 19.79
CA GLU A 41 7.95 14.30 20.17
C GLU A 41 7.79 13.03 21.03
N GLY A 42 6.56 12.68 21.45
CA GLY A 42 6.24 11.44 22.17
C GLY A 42 5.22 10.55 21.46
N GLU A 43 4.72 10.95 20.28
CA GLU A 43 3.71 10.18 19.56
C GLU A 43 4.32 9.04 18.75
N GLU A 44 3.55 7.95 18.63
CA GLU A 44 3.94 6.82 17.82
C GLU A 44 3.94 7.21 16.33
N TYR A 45 5.04 6.90 15.65
CA TYR A 45 5.13 7.12 14.21
C TYR A 45 4.39 6.01 13.48
N ILE A 46 3.32 6.38 12.79
CA ILE A 46 2.61 5.49 11.88
C ILE A 46 3.17 5.72 10.47
N ASN A 47 3.67 4.68 9.83
CA ASN A 47 4.23 4.75 8.48
C ASN A 47 3.12 5.08 7.45
N PRO A 48 3.15 6.27 6.81
CA PRO A 48 2.09 6.68 5.89
C PRO A 48 1.94 5.73 4.69
N VAL A 49 3.02 5.07 4.26
CA VAL A 49 3.00 4.14 3.13
C VAL A 49 2.14 2.92 3.44
N ILE A 50 2.20 2.41 4.67
CA ILE A 50 1.37 1.28 5.10
C ILE A 50 -0.10 1.69 5.16
N CYS A 51 -0.38 2.89 5.70
CA CYS A 51 -1.74 3.44 5.73
C CYS A 51 -2.32 3.61 4.32
N ASP A 52 -1.57 4.23 3.42
CA ASP A 52 -1.97 4.41 2.02
C ASP A 52 -2.22 3.06 1.34
N PHE A 53 -1.36 2.07 1.59
CA PHE A 53 -1.52 0.73 1.04
C PHE A 53 -2.81 0.08 1.53
N LEU A 54 -3.10 0.13 2.83
CA LEU A 54 -4.31 -0.44 3.42
C LEU A 54 -5.58 0.26 2.90
N LEU A 55 -5.59 1.59 2.88
CA LEU A 55 -6.70 2.39 2.33
C LEU A 55 -6.92 2.06 0.86
N PHE A 56 -5.84 1.95 0.09
CA PHE A 56 -5.92 1.61 -1.33
C PHE A 56 -6.50 0.22 -1.55
N VAL A 57 -6.04 -0.79 -0.80
CA VAL A 57 -6.54 -2.15 -0.92
C VAL A 57 -8.00 -2.24 -0.48
N ALA A 58 -8.34 -1.75 0.72
CA ALA A 58 -9.67 -1.88 1.29
C ALA A 58 -10.70 -1.08 0.50
N GLU A 59 -10.51 0.23 0.41
CA GLU A 59 -11.57 1.12 -0.05
C GLU A 59 -11.61 1.24 -1.56
N TRP A 60 -10.46 1.23 -2.22
CA TRP A 60 -10.41 1.41 -3.67
C TRP A 60 -10.52 0.11 -4.44
N ILE A 61 -9.73 -0.91 -4.09
CA ILE A 61 -9.71 -2.17 -4.84
C ILE A 61 -10.88 -3.07 -4.43
N LEU A 62 -11.09 -3.23 -3.12
CA LEU A 62 -12.08 -4.14 -2.59
C LEU A 62 -13.44 -3.47 -2.34
N ASN A 63 -13.53 -2.14 -2.41
CA ASN A 63 -14.74 -1.38 -2.12
C ASN A 63 -15.38 -1.77 -0.77
N VAL A 64 -14.54 -1.89 0.27
CA VAL A 64 -14.95 -2.12 1.66
C VAL A 64 -14.33 -1.04 2.55
N PRO A 65 -15.03 -0.57 3.60
CA PRO A 65 -14.47 0.45 4.49
C PRO A 65 -13.25 -0.10 5.24
N LEU A 66 -12.21 0.73 5.38
CA LEU A 66 -11.11 0.41 6.28
C LEU A 66 -11.55 0.76 7.72
N ASN A 67 -11.89 -0.27 8.49
CA ASN A 67 -12.31 -0.14 9.89
C ASN A 67 -11.73 -1.32 10.71
N ASN A 68 -12.07 -1.39 12.00
CA ASN A 68 -11.59 -2.43 12.90
C ASN A 68 -12.06 -3.86 12.53
N GLU A 69 -13.01 -3.99 11.61
CA GLU A 69 -13.50 -5.29 11.11
C GLU A 69 -12.77 -5.72 9.83
N PHE A 70 -12.00 -4.82 9.20
CA PHE A 70 -11.20 -5.17 8.03
C PHE A 70 -10.08 -6.14 8.45
N PRO A 71 -9.99 -7.35 7.87
CA PRO A 71 -9.12 -8.41 8.39
C PRO A 71 -7.61 -8.15 8.38
N ILE A 72 -7.13 -7.23 7.54
CA ILE A 72 -5.70 -6.95 7.37
C ILE A 72 -5.40 -5.60 8.03
N GLY A 73 -4.65 -5.63 9.13
CA GLY A 73 -4.27 -4.45 9.89
C GLY A 73 -2.91 -3.88 9.53
N TYR A 74 -2.51 -2.81 10.23
CA TYR A 74 -1.19 -2.18 10.08
C TYR A 74 -0.05 -3.17 10.34
N ASP A 75 -0.13 -3.95 11.42
CA ASP A 75 0.90 -4.90 11.83
C ASP A 75 1.02 -6.12 10.90
N ASP A 76 0.01 -6.33 10.04
CA ASP A 76 0.05 -7.39 9.04
C ASP A 76 0.84 -7.00 7.79
N VAL A 77 1.21 -5.73 7.66
CA VAL A 77 1.84 -5.19 6.47
C VAL A 77 3.26 -4.75 6.78
N THR A 78 4.20 -5.13 5.91
CA THR A 78 5.60 -4.75 6.05
C THR A 78 6.13 -4.17 4.74
N VAL A 79 6.87 -3.06 4.85
CA VAL A 79 7.69 -2.54 3.76
C VAL A 79 9.00 -3.30 3.74
N ILE A 80 9.23 -4.11 2.72
CA ILE A 80 10.43 -4.95 2.59
C ILE A 80 11.61 -4.16 2.05
N CYS A 81 11.36 -3.38 1.00
CA CYS A 81 12.34 -2.46 0.44
C CYS A 81 11.63 -1.37 -0.35
N SER A 82 12.35 -0.30 -0.63
CA SER A 82 11.86 0.82 -1.44
C SER A 82 12.90 1.25 -2.46
N ARG A 83 12.42 1.86 -3.55
CA ARG A 83 13.27 2.56 -4.50
C ARG A 83 12.59 3.82 -5.03
N GLN A 84 13.40 4.82 -5.32
CA GLN A 84 12.94 6.03 -5.97
C GLN A 84 12.63 5.78 -7.44
N ARG A 85 11.52 6.32 -7.95
CA ARG A 85 11.14 6.25 -9.37
C ARG A 85 10.88 7.64 -9.92
N GLY A 86 11.31 7.86 -11.17
CA GLY A 86 11.29 9.20 -11.76
C GLY A 86 12.21 10.17 -11.01
N ASN A 87 12.07 11.47 -11.28
CA ASN A 87 12.89 12.52 -10.65
C ASN A 87 12.55 12.76 -9.17
N GLY A 88 12.16 11.73 -8.41
CA GLY A 88 11.85 11.80 -6.98
C GLY A 88 10.42 12.13 -6.59
N SER A 89 9.51 12.22 -7.56
CA SER A 89 8.11 12.51 -7.31
C SER A 89 7.30 11.30 -6.84
N GLN A 90 7.83 10.08 -7.03
CA GLN A 90 7.19 8.83 -6.64
C GLN A 90 8.19 7.82 -6.11
N HIS A 91 7.76 7.02 -5.15
CA HIS A 91 8.50 5.90 -4.60
C HIS A 91 7.74 4.60 -4.83
N GLU A 92 8.50 3.56 -5.19
CA GLU A 92 7.98 2.19 -5.25
C GLU A 92 8.44 1.43 -4.01
N TYR A 93 7.50 0.73 -3.40
CA TYR A 93 7.65 -0.06 -2.20
C TYR A 93 7.28 -1.51 -2.51
N LEU A 94 8.14 -2.43 -2.10
CA LEU A 94 7.79 -3.84 -2.03
C LEU A 94 7.07 -4.09 -0.72
N MET A 95 5.76 -4.31 -0.80
CA MET A 95 4.88 -4.54 0.35
C MET A 95 4.67 -6.04 0.53
N GLN A 96 4.72 -6.52 1.77
CA GLN A 96 4.34 -7.88 2.14
C GLN A 96 3.13 -7.85 3.07
N ILE A 97 2.17 -8.76 2.84
CA ILE A 97 1.08 -9.08 3.78
C ILE A 97 1.42 -10.39 4.50
N SER A 98 1.48 -10.37 5.83
CA SER A 98 1.91 -11.47 6.70
C SER A 98 0.73 -12.12 7.46
N GLY A 99 1.01 -13.19 8.21
CA GLY A 99 0.02 -13.80 9.11
C GLY A 99 -1.13 -14.55 8.42
N LEU A 100 -0.91 -15.02 7.19
CA LEU A 100 -1.96 -15.57 6.32
C LEU A 100 -2.34 -17.02 6.62
N ALA A 101 -1.39 -17.84 7.09
CA ALA A 101 -1.57 -19.29 7.19
C ALA A 101 -2.58 -19.70 8.28
N GLU A 102 -2.78 -18.87 9.30
CA GLU A 102 -3.58 -19.19 10.49
C GLU A 102 -4.88 -18.37 10.58
N ASN A 103 -5.16 -17.50 9.60
CA ASN A 103 -6.27 -16.56 9.66
C ASN A 103 -7.11 -16.58 8.38
N GLU A 104 -8.25 -17.29 8.44
CA GLU A 104 -9.18 -17.44 7.32
C GLU A 104 -9.72 -16.10 6.76
N PRO A 105 -10.16 -15.14 7.60
CA PRO A 105 -10.53 -13.81 7.11
C PRO A 105 -9.42 -13.10 6.31
N LYS A 106 -8.17 -13.10 6.81
CA LYS A 106 -7.02 -12.50 6.10
C LYS A 106 -6.79 -13.18 4.76
N ARG A 107 -6.82 -14.51 4.75
CA ARG A 107 -6.66 -15.32 3.54
C ARG A 107 -7.74 -15.01 2.51
N SER A 108 -9.01 -14.95 2.92
CA SER A 108 -10.13 -14.63 2.03
C SER A 108 -9.99 -13.23 1.41
N VAL A 109 -9.53 -12.23 2.16
CA VAL A 109 -9.29 -10.88 1.63
C VAL A 109 -8.15 -10.89 0.63
N LEU A 110 -7.05 -11.58 0.93
CA LEU A 110 -5.92 -11.71 0.03
C LEU A 110 -6.29 -12.43 -1.27
N GLU A 111 -7.00 -13.55 -1.19
CA GLU A 111 -7.48 -14.28 -2.37
C GLU A 111 -8.35 -13.40 -3.27
N ARG A 112 -9.24 -12.59 -2.66
CA ARG A 112 -10.07 -11.62 -3.39
C ARG A 112 -9.23 -10.53 -4.05
N LEU A 113 -8.24 -9.98 -3.34
CA LEU A 113 -7.29 -9.01 -3.88
C LEU A 113 -6.52 -9.60 -5.09
N LEU A 114 -5.94 -10.79 -4.93
CA LEU A 114 -5.20 -11.50 -5.98
C LEU A 114 -6.07 -11.73 -7.22
N LYS A 115 -7.34 -12.15 -7.03
CA LYS A 115 -8.30 -12.33 -8.13
C LYS A 115 -8.60 -11.05 -8.90
N ILE A 116 -8.43 -9.87 -8.30
CA ILE A 116 -8.61 -8.59 -8.97
C ILE A 116 -7.32 -8.16 -9.68
N VAL A 117 -6.20 -8.16 -8.97
CA VAL A 117 -4.93 -7.63 -9.51
C VAL A 117 -4.33 -8.51 -10.60
N HIS A 118 -4.71 -9.79 -10.69
CA HIS A 118 -4.30 -10.69 -11.78
C HIS A 118 -5.22 -10.65 -13.01
N ARG A 119 -6.29 -9.82 -13.02
CA ARG A 119 -7.14 -9.68 -14.21
C ARG A 119 -6.36 -8.99 -15.32
N LYS A 120 -6.55 -9.42 -16.57
CA LYS A 120 -5.98 -8.75 -17.75
C LYS A 120 -6.39 -7.28 -17.88
N SER A 121 -7.55 -6.92 -17.33
CA SER A 121 -8.08 -5.55 -17.31
C SER A 121 -7.50 -4.70 -16.18
N TRP A 122 -6.74 -5.28 -15.25
CA TRP A 122 -6.14 -4.55 -14.16
C TRP A 122 -4.97 -3.71 -14.69
N ASN A 123 -5.10 -2.39 -14.56
CA ASN A 123 -4.06 -1.44 -14.92
C ASN A 123 -3.31 -0.89 -13.69
N GLY A 124 -3.66 -1.37 -12.49
CA GLY A 124 -2.98 -1.00 -11.26
C GLY A 124 -3.15 0.45 -10.86
N PHE A 125 -4.19 1.17 -11.29
CA PHE A 125 -4.24 2.62 -11.16
C PHE A 125 -5.54 3.14 -10.56
N LYS A 126 -5.42 4.12 -9.66
CA LYS A 126 -6.49 5.05 -9.31
C LYS A 126 -6.17 6.43 -9.88
N PRO A 127 -7.03 6.98 -10.76
CA PRO A 127 -6.95 8.39 -11.12
C PRO A 127 -7.16 9.22 -9.85
N THR A 128 -6.15 9.99 -9.44
CA THR A 128 -6.27 11.05 -8.43
C THR A 128 -6.95 12.27 -9.04
#